data_AF-A0A223V8B5-F1
#
_entry.id   AF-A0A223V8B5-F1
#
_cell.length_a   1.000
_cell.length_b   1.000
_cell.length_c   1.000
_cell.angle_alpha   90.00
_cell.angle_beta   90.00
_cell.angle_gamma   90.00
#
_symmetry.space_group_name_H-M   'P 1'
#
loop_
_entity.id
_entity.type
_entity.pdbx_description
1 polymer ?
#
loop_
_entity_poly.entity_id
_entity_poly.type
_entity_poly.pdbx_seq_one_letter_code
_entity_poly.pdbx_strand_id
1 'polypeptide(L)'
;MNIENFITNRKSIAKLTAEMTQIESDGWETKYIDQRDQSKWIKTQLDSEYHGGGNPILFRLPKPTQTELIKILTQSTDLNQISAISCLLKESEFDESDSHHEYREELIIELERIINDKDFKWNRFEKERFTTIIYDSDLNFPHNQRETLGKKYSEVESDYQYYKNIAERAEKIITIANN
;
A
#
# COMPACT_ATOMS: atom_id res chain seq x y z
N MET A 1 12.08 6.76 -1.82
CA MET A 1 11.89 6.53 -3.27
C MET A 1 11.15 7.74 -3.86
N ASN A 2 11.41 8.13 -5.12
CA ASN A 2 10.62 9.17 -5.78
C ASN A 2 9.35 8.56 -6.41
N ILE A 3 8.23 9.28 -6.46
CA ILE A 3 6.93 8.75 -6.95
C ILE A 3 7.01 8.23 -8.39
N GLU A 4 7.88 8.82 -9.21
CA GLU A 4 8.15 8.43 -10.59
C GLU A 4 8.74 7.01 -10.72
N ASN A 5 9.27 6.46 -9.63
CA ASN A 5 9.81 5.11 -9.58
C ASN A 5 8.77 4.04 -9.22
N PHE A 6 7.48 4.40 -9.11
CA PHE A 6 6.38 3.47 -8.87
C PHE A 6 5.31 3.60 -9.97
N ILE A 7 5.14 2.56 -10.77
CA ILE A 7 4.38 2.61 -12.00
C ILE A 7 3.27 1.56 -11.95
N THR A 8 2.03 1.99 -12.18
CA THR A 8 0.82 1.15 -12.17
C THR A 8 0.18 1.03 -13.54
N ASN A 9 0.52 1.92 -14.48
CA ASN A 9 -0.07 1.92 -15.81
C ASN A 9 0.46 0.75 -16.65
N ARG A 10 -0.42 -0.21 -16.97
CA ARG A 10 -0.09 -1.44 -17.71
C ARG A 10 0.68 -1.20 -19.02
N LYS A 11 0.29 -0.18 -19.80
CA LYS A 11 0.97 0.15 -21.08
C LYS A 11 2.38 0.68 -20.85
N SER A 12 2.55 1.52 -19.81
CA SER A 12 3.85 2.08 -19.44
C SER A 12 4.78 1.00 -18.90
N ILE A 13 4.26 0.11 -18.05
CA ILE A 13 5.00 -1.07 -17.56
C ILE A 13 5.47 -1.92 -18.74
N ALA A 14 4.55 -2.30 -19.64
CA ALA A 14 4.89 -3.13 -20.80
C ALA A 14 5.99 -2.48 -21.67
N LYS A 15 5.86 -1.18 -21.95
CA LYS A 15 6.86 -0.42 -22.72
C LYS A 15 8.22 -0.42 -22.03
N LEU A 16 8.28 -0.09 -20.74
CA LEU A 16 9.54 -0.02 -20.00
C LEU A 16 10.21 -1.40 -19.88
N THR A 17 9.44 -2.43 -19.53
CA THR A 17 9.99 -3.79 -19.40
C THR A 17 10.48 -4.37 -20.72
N ALA A 18 9.96 -3.92 -21.87
CA ALA A 18 10.44 -4.34 -23.19
C ALA A 18 11.82 -3.75 -23.54
N GLU A 19 12.19 -2.62 -22.93
CA GLU A 19 13.50 -1.98 -23.10
C GLU A 19 14.54 -2.46 -22.06
N MET A 20 14.09 -3.14 -21.00
CA MET A 20 14.93 -3.65 -19.92
C MET A 20 15.32 -5.12 -20.14
N THR A 21 16.43 -5.54 -19.52
CA THR A 21 16.84 -6.95 -19.53
C THR A 21 16.23 -7.67 -18.32
N GLN A 22 15.44 -8.72 -18.56
CA GLN A 22 14.97 -9.61 -17.49
C GLN A 22 16.16 -10.38 -16.91
N ILE A 23 16.30 -10.36 -15.57
CA ILE A 23 17.40 -11.04 -14.85
C ILE A 23 16.92 -12.25 -14.06
N GLU A 24 15.68 -12.24 -13.57
CA GLU A 24 15.11 -13.29 -12.73
C GLU A 24 13.57 -13.29 -12.85
N SER A 25 12.95 -14.46 -12.74
CA SER A 25 11.50 -14.60 -12.67
C SER A 25 11.15 -15.88 -11.94
N ASP A 26 10.31 -15.81 -10.91
CA ASP A 26 9.84 -16.97 -10.14
C ASP A 26 8.35 -17.30 -10.37
N GLY A 27 7.67 -16.49 -11.20
CA GLY A 27 6.25 -16.63 -11.53
C GLY A 27 5.36 -15.65 -10.77
N TRP A 28 5.84 -15.10 -9.65
CA TRP A 28 5.17 -14.07 -8.86
C TRP A 28 5.80 -12.70 -9.13
N GLU A 29 7.13 -12.66 -9.09
CA GLU A 29 7.92 -11.48 -9.37
C GLU A 29 8.78 -11.69 -10.63
N THR A 30 9.02 -10.59 -11.33
CA THR A 30 10.02 -10.54 -12.40
C THR A 30 10.96 -9.38 -12.16
N LYS A 31 12.25 -9.66 -12.05
CA LYS A 31 13.30 -8.66 -11.86
C LYS A 31 13.90 -8.28 -13.20
N TYR A 32 14.14 -6.98 -13.37
CA TYR A 32 14.72 -6.39 -14.56
C TYR A 32 15.92 -5.53 -14.21
N ILE A 33 16.81 -5.31 -15.17
CA ILE A 33 17.86 -4.29 -15.15
C ILE A 33 17.71 -3.36 -16.36
N ASP A 34 17.66 -2.05 -16.10
CA ASP A 34 17.74 -1.03 -17.13
C ASP A 34 19.20 -0.83 -17.53
N GLN A 35 19.53 -1.11 -18.80
CA GLN A 35 20.92 -1.04 -19.27
C GLN A 35 21.46 0.39 -19.31
N ARG A 36 20.58 1.40 -19.35
CA ARG A 36 20.97 2.82 -19.47
C ARG A 36 21.63 3.35 -18.20
N ASP A 37 21.08 2.99 -17.04
CA ASP A 37 21.52 3.50 -15.73
C ASP A 37 21.85 2.37 -14.73
N GLN A 38 21.82 1.11 -15.18
CA GLN A 38 22.04 -0.11 -14.38
C GLN A 38 21.08 -0.25 -13.19
N SER A 39 19.95 0.47 -13.22
CA SER A 39 18.94 0.37 -12.17
C SER A 39 18.21 -0.96 -12.24
N LYS A 40 17.90 -1.53 -11.07
CA LYS A 40 17.12 -2.76 -10.97
C LYS A 40 15.67 -2.42 -10.70
N TRP A 41 14.77 -3.20 -11.27
CA TRP A 41 13.32 -3.02 -11.15
C TRP A 41 12.64 -4.35 -10.84
N ILE A 42 11.53 -4.30 -10.11
CA ILE A 42 10.67 -5.45 -9.84
C ILE A 42 9.30 -5.17 -10.44
N LYS A 43 8.80 -6.14 -11.20
CA LYS A 43 7.40 -6.24 -11.62
C LYS A 43 6.73 -7.31 -10.79
N THR A 44 5.59 -6.99 -10.18
CA THR A 44 4.73 -7.96 -9.47
C THR A 44 3.27 -7.64 -9.76
N GLN A 45 2.35 -8.45 -9.24
CA GLN A 45 0.90 -8.32 -9.41
C GLN A 45 0.26 -8.14 -8.04
N LEU A 46 -0.53 -7.07 -7.87
CA LEU A 46 -1.37 -6.87 -6.70
C LEU A 46 -2.72 -7.55 -6.89
N ASP A 47 -3.33 -8.01 -5.80
CA ASP A 47 -4.63 -8.68 -5.74
C ASP A 47 -4.74 -9.83 -6.77
N SER A 48 -3.66 -10.59 -6.96
CA SER A 48 -3.66 -11.73 -7.88
C SER A 48 -4.33 -12.95 -7.22
N GLU A 49 -5.66 -13.00 -7.19
CA GLU A 49 -6.34 -14.28 -6.95
C GLU A 49 -5.98 -15.24 -8.10
N TYR A 50 -5.44 -16.43 -7.74
CA TYR A 50 -5.17 -17.72 -8.41
C TYR A 50 -5.19 -17.91 -9.97
N HIS A 51 -5.55 -16.92 -10.78
CA HIS A 51 -5.78 -17.02 -12.23
C HIS A 51 -5.36 -15.76 -13.03
N GLY A 52 -4.24 -15.11 -12.65
CA GLY A 52 -3.49 -14.23 -13.56
C GLY A 52 -4.16 -12.89 -13.94
N GLY A 53 -5.10 -12.41 -13.13
CA GLY A 53 -5.85 -11.16 -13.37
C GLY A 53 -5.36 -9.92 -12.61
N GLY A 54 -4.35 -10.06 -11.76
CA GLY A 54 -3.87 -9.00 -10.84
C GLY A 54 -3.48 -7.69 -11.53
N ASN A 55 -3.34 -6.64 -10.73
CA ASN A 55 -2.93 -5.32 -11.19
C ASN A 55 -1.41 -5.23 -11.17
N PRO A 56 -0.74 -5.14 -12.35
CA PRO A 56 0.70 -5.15 -12.38
C PRO A 56 1.22 -3.82 -11.84
N ILE A 57 2.22 -3.92 -10.99
CA ILE A 57 3.03 -2.79 -10.56
C ILE A 57 4.48 -3.01 -10.98
N LEU A 58 5.19 -1.91 -11.21
CA LEU A 58 6.62 -1.90 -11.51
C LEU A 58 7.27 -0.85 -10.62
N PHE A 59 8.25 -1.24 -9.81
CA PHE A 59 8.99 -0.28 -8.98
C PHE A 59 10.49 -0.53 -9.00
N ARG A 60 11.25 0.55 -8.83
CA ARG A 60 12.72 0.53 -8.83
C ARG A 60 13.24 0.02 -7.48
N LEU A 61 14.29 -0.79 -7.51
CA LEU A 61 15.02 -1.23 -6.32
C LEU A 61 16.01 -0.15 -5.81
N PRO A 62 16.28 -0.09 -4.49
CA PRO A 62 15.75 -0.96 -3.44
C PRO A 62 14.24 -0.79 -3.21
N LYS A 63 13.57 -1.84 -2.70
CA LYS A 63 12.13 -1.82 -2.43
C LYS A 63 11.82 -0.61 -1.53
N PRO A 64 10.77 0.17 -1.83
CA PRO A 64 10.40 1.29 -0.97
C PRO A 64 10.03 0.76 0.43
N THR A 65 10.53 1.46 1.45
CA THR A 65 10.16 1.17 2.84
C THR A 65 8.70 1.53 3.08
N GLN A 66 8.08 0.95 4.12
CA GLN A 66 6.72 1.28 4.56
C GLN A 66 6.51 2.79 4.71
N THR A 67 7.39 3.48 5.44
CA THR A 67 7.31 4.95 5.62
C THR A 67 7.40 5.71 4.30
N GLU A 68 8.21 5.24 3.34
CA GLU A 68 8.26 5.85 2.00
C GLU A 68 6.97 5.63 1.22
N LEU A 69 6.37 4.45 1.30
CA LEU A 69 5.07 4.15 0.68
C LEU A 69 3.95 5.03 1.27
N ILE A 70 3.89 5.16 2.60
CA ILE A 70 2.94 6.03 3.31
C ILE A 70 3.12 7.49 2.88
N LYS A 71 4.38 7.95 2.77
CA LYS A 71 4.67 9.30 2.28
C LYS A 71 4.22 9.50 0.83
N ILE A 72 4.39 8.50 -0.04
CA ILE A 72 3.95 8.61 -1.44
C ILE A 72 2.41 8.64 -1.51
N LEU A 73 1.70 7.81 -0.74
CA LEU A 73 0.23 7.80 -0.68
C LEU A 73 -0.35 9.19 -0.41
N THR A 74 0.24 9.89 0.55
CA THR A 74 -0.24 11.19 1.01
C THR A 74 0.13 12.35 0.07
N GLN A 75 1.06 12.12 -0.87
CA GLN A 75 1.53 13.12 -1.83
C GLN A 75 1.04 12.87 -3.26
N SER A 76 0.59 11.65 -3.56
CA SER A 76 0.15 11.28 -4.90
C SER A 76 -1.14 11.98 -5.32
N THR A 77 -1.21 12.31 -6.60
CA THR A 77 -2.41 12.82 -7.29
C THR A 77 -3.03 11.80 -8.25
N ASP A 78 -2.48 10.58 -8.33
CA ASP A 78 -2.98 9.50 -9.19
C ASP A 78 -3.66 8.43 -8.32
N LEU A 79 -4.98 8.30 -8.46
CA LEU A 79 -5.77 7.33 -7.72
C LEU A 79 -5.35 5.88 -7.97
N ASN A 80 -4.82 5.55 -9.16
CA ASN A 80 -4.33 4.19 -9.43
C ASN A 80 -3.05 3.90 -8.65
N GLN A 81 -2.15 4.89 -8.54
CA GLN A 81 -0.97 4.76 -7.70
C GLN A 81 -1.35 4.68 -6.22
N ILE A 82 -2.33 5.49 -5.78
CA ILE A 82 -2.82 5.47 -4.41
C ILE A 82 -3.40 4.08 -4.06
N SER A 83 -4.30 3.57 -4.90
CA SER A 83 -4.88 2.23 -4.75
C SER A 83 -3.81 1.15 -4.69
N ALA A 84 -2.90 1.13 -5.67
CA ALA A 84 -1.85 0.12 -5.74
C ALA A 84 -0.89 0.15 -4.54
N ILE A 85 -0.49 1.33 -4.06
CA ILE A 85 0.38 1.41 -2.88
C ILE A 85 -0.38 0.98 -1.62
N SER A 86 -1.67 1.26 -1.53
CA SER A 86 -2.52 0.83 -0.40
C SER A 86 -2.62 -0.70 -0.35
N CYS A 87 -2.86 -1.34 -1.49
CA CYS A 87 -2.82 -2.81 -1.60
C CYS A 87 -1.43 -3.37 -1.31
N LEU A 88 -0.35 -2.72 -1.78
CA LEU A 88 1.02 -3.18 -1.51
C LEU A 88 1.36 -3.15 -0.01
N LEU A 89 0.95 -2.09 0.71
CA LEU A 89 1.13 -2.01 2.16
C LEU A 89 0.44 -3.18 2.86
N LYS A 90 -0.82 -3.44 2.51
CA LYS A 90 -1.61 -4.58 3.00
C LYS A 90 -0.91 -5.92 2.73
N GLU A 91 -0.49 -6.18 1.50
CA GLU A 91 0.17 -7.43 1.13
C GLU A 91 1.53 -7.61 1.84
N SER A 92 2.24 -6.52 2.14
CA SER A 92 3.54 -6.56 2.80
C SER A 92 3.51 -6.67 4.34
N GLU A 93 2.35 -6.49 4.98
CA GLU A 93 2.23 -6.37 6.45
C GLU A 93 2.78 -7.59 7.21
N PHE A 94 2.67 -8.78 6.60
CA PHE A 94 3.09 -10.07 7.18
C PHE A 94 4.13 -10.80 6.31
N ASP A 95 4.79 -10.10 5.39
CA ASP A 95 5.86 -10.68 4.57
C ASP A 95 7.10 -10.91 5.44
N GLU A 96 7.41 -12.17 5.74
CA GLU A 96 8.53 -12.51 6.64
C GLU A 96 9.91 -12.12 6.08
N SER A 97 10.01 -11.87 4.77
CA SER A 97 11.26 -11.51 4.09
C SER A 97 11.65 -10.04 4.25
N ASP A 98 10.70 -9.19 4.63
CA ASP A 98 10.86 -7.76 4.80
C ASP A 98 10.47 -7.45 6.25
N SER A 99 11.44 -7.09 7.09
CA SER A 99 11.28 -6.92 8.55
C SER A 99 9.85 -6.56 8.94
N HIS A 100 9.07 -7.52 9.48
CA HIS A 100 7.65 -7.37 9.77
C HIS A 100 7.34 -6.03 10.44
N HIS A 101 6.59 -5.16 9.76
CA HIS A 101 6.12 -3.92 10.33
C HIS A 101 4.64 -3.74 10.01
N GLU A 102 3.84 -3.56 11.05
CA GLU A 102 2.45 -3.18 10.89
C GLU A 102 2.38 -1.72 10.45
N TYR A 103 1.81 -1.45 9.28
CA TYR A 103 1.70 -0.11 8.73
C TYR A 103 0.50 0.67 9.26
N ARG A 104 -0.49 -0.03 9.82
CA ARG A 104 -1.84 0.49 10.04
C ARG A 104 -1.84 1.70 10.97
N GLU A 105 -1.14 1.60 12.10
CA GLU A 105 -1.04 2.68 13.08
C GLU A 105 -0.30 3.91 12.50
N GLU A 106 0.80 3.69 11.79
CA GLU A 106 1.55 4.78 11.13
C GLU A 106 0.69 5.49 10.08
N LEU A 107 -0.03 4.72 9.25
CA LEU A 107 -0.88 5.26 8.20
C LEU A 107 -2.08 6.03 8.78
N ILE A 108 -2.80 5.49 9.76
CA ILE A 108 -3.96 6.19 10.33
C ILE A 108 -3.56 7.49 11.06
N ILE A 109 -2.42 7.48 11.77
CA ILE A 109 -1.87 8.71 12.39
C ILE A 109 -1.56 9.76 11.34
N GLU A 110 -0.96 9.35 10.22
CA GLU A 110 -0.61 10.29 9.15
C GLU A 110 -1.85 10.87 8.45
N LEU A 111 -2.88 10.05 8.21
CA LEU A 111 -4.16 10.51 7.67
C LEU A 111 -4.84 11.50 8.63
N GLU A 112 -4.87 11.20 9.93
CA GLU A 112 -5.39 12.11 10.96
C GLU A 112 -4.60 13.41 11.03
N ARG A 113 -3.27 13.35 10.90
CA ARG A 113 -2.42 14.55 10.86
C ARG A 113 -2.79 15.45 9.69
N ILE A 114 -3.04 14.90 8.51
CA ILE A 114 -3.39 15.65 7.31
C ILE A 114 -4.75 16.34 7.45
N ILE A 115 -5.79 15.62 7.90
CA ILE A 115 -7.13 16.21 8.01
C ILE A 115 -7.24 17.28 9.11
N ASN A 116 -6.35 17.21 10.10
CA ASN A 116 -6.25 18.21 11.18
C ASN A 116 -5.33 19.39 10.81
N ASP A 117 -4.65 19.34 9.66
CA ASP A 117 -3.86 20.47 9.18
C ASP A 117 -4.79 21.64 8.82
N LYS A 118 -4.44 22.83 9.29
CA LYS A 118 -5.22 24.07 9.09
C LYS A 118 -5.43 24.42 7.61
N ASP A 119 -4.52 23.99 6.74
CA ASP A 119 -4.53 24.31 5.32
C ASP A 119 -5.26 23.22 4.50
N PHE A 120 -5.61 22.09 5.14
CA PHE A 120 -6.35 21.01 4.51
C PHE A 120 -7.80 21.40 4.24
N LYS A 121 -8.28 21.04 3.05
CA LYS A 121 -9.66 21.27 2.63
C LYS A 121 -10.19 20.06 1.89
N TRP A 122 -11.32 19.55 2.36
CA TRP A 122 -12.07 18.55 1.62
C TRP A 122 -12.49 19.10 0.26
N ASN A 123 -12.03 18.43 -0.79
CA ASN A 123 -12.52 18.59 -2.15
C ASN A 123 -12.84 17.20 -2.71
N ARG A 124 -13.38 17.14 -3.92
CA ARG A 124 -13.77 15.86 -4.54
C ARG A 124 -12.61 14.84 -4.57
N PHE A 125 -11.43 15.29 -4.99
CA PHE A 125 -10.26 14.43 -5.08
C PHE A 125 -9.82 13.95 -3.69
N GLU A 126 -9.80 14.82 -2.67
CA GLU A 126 -9.43 14.42 -1.31
C GLU A 126 -10.39 13.38 -0.72
N LYS A 127 -11.70 13.56 -0.95
CA LYS A 127 -12.71 12.56 -0.55
C LYS A 127 -12.42 11.20 -1.21
N GLU A 128 -12.19 11.19 -2.52
CA GLU A 128 -11.85 9.98 -3.27
C GLU A 128 -10.53 9.37 -2.78
N ARG A 129 -9.47 10.17 -2.60
CA ARG A 129 -8.15 9.75 -2.13
C ARG A 129 -8.23 9.05 -0.77
N PHE A 130 -8.81 9.70 0.24
CA PHE A 130 -8.89 9.11 1.59
C PHE A 130 -9.77 7.86 1.61
N THR A 131 -10.85 7.85 0.83
CA THR A 131 -11.70 6.67 0.65
C THR A 131 -10.88 5.51 0.07
N THR A 132 -10.18 5.74 -1.04
CA THR A 132 -9.31 4.73 -1.67
C THR A 132 -8.24 4.22 -0.71
N ILE A 133 -7.54 5.11 0.00
CA ILE A 133 -6.51 4.70 0.97
C ILE A 133 -7.12 3.78 2.04
N ILE A 134 -8.23 4.20 2.64
CA ILE A 134 -8.84 3.47 3.76
C ILE A 134 -9.35 2.09 3.34
N TYR A 135 -10.05 1.99 2.21
CA TYR A 135 -10.61 0.72 1.76
C TYR A 135 -9.55 -0.21 1.16
N ASP A 136 -8.65 0.28 0.30
CA ASP A 136 -7.72 -0.61 -0.41
C ASP A 136 -6.58 -1.11 0.50
N SER A 137 -6.32 -0.42 1.61
CA SER A 137 -5.45 -0.89 2.69
C SER A 137 -6.21 -1.59 3.83
N ASP A 138 -7.51 -1.84 3.72
CA ASP A 138 -8.29 -2.47 4.80
C ASP A 138 -8.16 -1.77 6.18
N LEU A 139 -7.86 -0.46 6.22
CA LEU A 139 -7.77 0.27 7.50
C LEU A 139 -9.10 0.24 8.26
N ASN A 140 -10.21 0.13 7.54
CA ASN A 140 -11.55 -0.01 8.12
C ASN A 140 -11.91 -1.45 8.51
N PHE A 141 -11.00 -2.42 8.40
CA PHE A 141 -11.27 -3.81 8.73
C PHE A 141 -11.00 -4.07 10.23
N PRO A 142 -12.04 -4.33 11.06
CA PRO A 142 -11.89 -4.38 12.51
C PRO A 142 -11.43 -5.74 13.05
N HIS A 143 -11.24 -6.73 12.18
CA HIS A 143 -10.94 -8.10 12.59
C HIS A 143 -9.46 -8.28 12.88
N ASN A 144 -9.15 -9.07 13.91
CA ASN A 144 -7.77 -9.43 14.24
C ASN A 144 -7.10 -10.15 13.06
N GLN A 145 -6.02 -9.56 12.52
CA GLN A 145 -5.22 -10.14 11.43
C GLN A 145 -4.00 -10.93 11.93
N ARG A 146 -3.64 -10.82 13.22
CA ARG A 146 -2.51 -11.55 13.81
C ARG A 146 -2.86 -13.01 14.05
N GLU A 147 -1.84 -13.87 14.05
CA GLU A 147 -1.99 -15.27 14.45
C GLU A 147 -2.61 -15.38 15.85
N THR A 148 -3.57 -16.28 16.01
CA THR A 148 -4.30 -16.50 17.27
C THR A 148 -3.88 -17.79 17.99
N LEU A 149 -3.28 -18.73 17.27
CA LEU A 149 -2.88 -20.02 17.82
C LEU A 149 -1.76 -19.82 18.87
N GLY A 150 -1.92 -20.44 20.04
CA GLY A 150 -0.93 -20.35 21.12
C GLY A 150 -1.01 -19.10 21.99
N LYS A 151 -1.84 -18.10 21.65
CA LYS A 151 -2.09 -16.91 22.48
C LYS A 151 -3.09 -17.18 23.60
N LYS A 152 -2.94 -16.47 24.72
CA LYS A 152 -3.99 -16.39 25.75
C LYS A 152 -5.14 -15.54 25.24
N TYR A 153 -6.33 -15.77 25.80
CA TYR A 153 -7.51 -14.96 25.50
C TYR A 153 -7.26 -13.45 25.61
N SER A 154 -6.56 -13.00 26.66
CA SER A 154 -6.24 -11.57 26.86
C SER A 154 -5.36 -10.98 25.76
N GLU A 155 -4.49 -11.77 25.15
CA GLU A 155 -3.62 -11.33 24.06
C GLU A 155 -4.43 -11.22 22.76
N VAL A 156 -5.29 -12.21 22.48
CA VAL A 156 -6.22 -12.18 21.34
C VAL A 156 -7.19 -11.00 21.45
N GLU A 157 -7.69 -10.71 22.66
CA GLU A 157 -8.54 -9.56 22.92
C GLU A 157 -7.78 -8.25 22.70
N SER A 158 -6.54 -8.14 23.16
CA SER A 158 -5.71 -6.95 22.93
C SER A 158 -5.46 -6.70 21.44
N ASP A 159 -5.20 -7.75 20.66
CA ASP A 159 -5.05 -7.64 19.22
C ASP A 159 -6.37 -7.17 18.57
N TYR A 160 -7.50 -7.77 18.93
CA TYR A 160 -8.81 -7.34 18.44
C TYR A 160 -9.08 -5.86 18.73
N GLN A 161 -8.82 -5.39 19.95
CA GLN A 161 -9.02 -3.99 20.30
C GLN A 161 -8.11 -3.05 19.50
N TYR A 162 -6.88 -3.48 19.17
CA TYR A 162 -5.99 -2.72 18.29
C TYR A 162 -6.60 -2.51 16.89
N TYR A 163 -6.98 -3.58 16.19
CA TYR A 163 -7.58 -3.46 14.85
C TYR A 163 -8.92 -2.71 14.87
N LYS A 164 -9.75 -2.97 15.88
CA LYS A 164 -11.01 -2.25 16.08
C LYS A 164 -10.79 -0.75 16.25
N ASN A 165 -9.81 -0.33 17.04
CA ASN A 165 -9.51 1.08 17.27
C ASN A 165 -9.13 1.80 15.96
N ILE A 166 -8.28 1.17 15.15
CA ILE A 166 -7.86 1.69 13.84
C ILE A 166 -9.07 1.81 12.90
N ALA A 167 -9.91 0.78 12.83
CA ALA A 167 -11.11 0.79 12.00
C ALA A 167 -12.08 1.91 12.42
N GLU A 168 -12.31 2.10 13.71
CA GLU A 168 -13.15 3.18 14.22
C GLU A 168 -12.59 4.58 13.90
N ARG A 169 -11.27 4.74 13.87
CA ARG A 169 -10.61 5.99 13.45
C ARG A 169 -10.77 6.21 11.94
N ALA A 170 -10.56 5.19 11.13
CA ALA A 170 -10.76 5.25 9.68
C ALA A 170 -12.21 5.64 9.31
N GLU A 171 -13.19 5.01 9.95
CA GLU A 171 -14.62 5.31 9.75
C GLU A 171 -14.98 6.76 10.12
N LYS A 172 -14.34 7.34 11.15
CA LYS A 172 -14.52 8.77 11.48
C LYS A 172 -14.02 9.67 10.35
N ILE A 173 -12.88 9.34 9.74
CA ILE A 173 -12.34 10.10 8.61
C ILE A 173 -13.31 10.07 7.43
N ILE A 174 -13.83 8.89 7.08
CA ILE A 174 -14.84 8.73 6.00
C ILE A 174 -16.11 9.52 6.32
N THR A 175 -16.59 9.46 7.56
CA THR A 175 -17.78 10.21 7.99
C THR A 175 -17.58 11.72 7.85
N ILE A 176 -16.42 12.24 8.27
CA ILE A 176 -16.06 13.65 8.08
C ILE A 176 -16.00 14.01 6.60
N ALA A 177 -15.40 13.14 5.77
CA ALA A 177 -15.29 13.34 4.34
C ALA A 177 -16.65 13.40 3.62
N ASN A 178 -17.67 12.69 4.12
CA ASN A 178 -19.00 12.63 3.51
C ASN A 178 -19.96 13.74 3.94
N ASN A 179 -19.65 14.43 5.05
CA ASN A 179 -20.38 15.62 5.49
C ASN A 179 -19.91 16.88 4.73
#